data_AF-A7U4R6-F1
#
_entry.id   AF-A7U4R6-F1
#
_cell.length_a   1.000
_cell.length_b   1.000
_cell.length_c   1.000
_cell.angle_alpha   90.00
_cell.angle_beta   90.00
_cell.angle_gamma   90.00
#
_symmetry.space_group_name_H-M   'P 1'
#
loop_
_entity.id
_entity.type
_entity.pdbx_description
1 polymer ?
#
loop_
_entity_poly.entity_id
_entity_poly.type
_entity_poly.pdbx_seq_one_letter_code
_entity_poly.pdbx_strand_id
1 'polypeptide(L)'
;DAIAISQSQGPAAGGGADGSMLLFPTVEPNFFANNGIDDSVNNLIPFLAKHPGISAGDLVQFAGAVALTNCPGAPQIEFLAGRPNATAPAVDGLIPEPQDSVDDILARMADAGNFSPFEVISLLASHSVARADKVDLTIDAAPFDSTPFTFDTQVFLEVLLKGVGFPGTPNNLGEVMSPLPTTSGNDTGELRLQSDFALARDSRTA
;
A
#
# COMPACT_ATOMS: atom_id res chain seq x y z
N ASP A 1 5.83 -0.30 -6.69
CA ASP A 1 6.57 -1.23 -7.54
C ASP A 1 5.59 -2.20 -8.19
N ALA A 2 5.31 -3.36 -7.59
CA ALA A 2 4.61 -4.49 -8.24
C ALA A 2 3.32 -4.19 -9.03
N ILE A 3 2.43 -3.33 -8.52
CA ILE A 3 1.12 -3.07 -9.15
C ILE A 3 1.19 -2.15 -10.39
N ALA A 4 2.34 -1.50 -10.62
CA ALA A 4 2.58 -0.60 -11.74
C ALA A 4 2.88 -1.37 -13.04
N ILE A 5 1.89 -2.14 -13.50
CA ILE A 5 1.85 -2.92 -14.75
C ILE A 5 0.42 -2.92 -15.26
N SER A 6 0.18 -2.95 -16.57
CA SER A 6 -1.18 -3.01 -17.13
C SER A 6 -1.25 -3.98 -18.31
N GLN A 7 -2.14 -4.96 -18.23
CA GLN A 7 -2.36 -5.92 -19.32
C GLN A 7 -3.02 -5.24 -20.54
N SER A 8 -3.98 -4.33 -20.30
CA SER A 8 -4.68 -3.62 -21.38
C SER A 8 -3.83 -2.55 -22.06
N GLN A 9 -2.95 -1.86 -21.33
CA GLN A 9 -2.06 -0.84 -21.90
C GLN A 9 -0.74 -1.43 -22.44
N GLY A 10 -0.40 -2.66 -22.05
CA GLY A 10 0.78 -3.39 -22.50
C GLY A 10 2.10 -2.98 -21.81
N PRO A 11 3.23 -3.58 -22.21
CA PRO A 11 4.51 -3.46 -21.48
C PRO A 11 5.09 -2.04 -21.36
N ALA A 12 4.63 -1.11 -22.20
CA ALA A 12 5.07 0.29 -22.15
C ALA A 12 4.48 1.06 -20.96
N ALA A 13 3.43 0.54 -20.32
CA ALA A 13 2.81 1.17 -19.16
C ALA A 13 3.59 0.94 -17.86
N GLY A 14 4.35 -0.15 -17.76
CA GLY A 14 5.14 -0.50 -16.58
C GLY A 14 5.41 -2.01 -16.51
N GLY A 15 6.53 -2.38 -15.88
CA GLY A 15 7.00 -3.77 -15.82
C GLY A 15 6.59 -4.54 -14.57
N GLY A 16 5.89 -3.90 -13.63
CA GLY A 16 5.39 -4.54 -12.41
C GLY A 16 6.47 -4.63 -11.32
N ALA A 17 6.73 -5.83 -10.81
CA ALA A 17 7.75 -6.03 -9.78
C ALA A 17 9.15 -6.08 -10.43
N ASP A 18 9.64 -4.93 -10.90
CA ASP A 18 10.88 -4.79 -11.66
C ASP A 18 11.88 -3.81 -11.01
N GLY A 19 11.52 -3.20 -9.89
CA GLY A 19 12.32 -2.23 -9.15
C GLY A 19 12.39 -0.85 -9.81
N SER A 20 11.46 -0.51 -10.70
CA SER A 20 11.40 0.79 -11.37
C SER A 20 11.40 1.96 -10.38
N MET A 21 10.78 1.79 -9.21
CA MET A 21 10.79 2.76 -8.11
C MET A 21 12.21 3.16 -7.66
N LEU A 22 13.14 2.19 -7.62
CA LEU A 22 14.52 2.44 -7.20
C LEU A 22 15.41 2.91 -8.35
N LEU A 23 15.12 2.47 -9.57
CA LEU A 23 15.93 2.75 -10.76
C LEU A 23 15.57 4.09 -11.42
N PHE A 24 14.33 4.55 -11.25
CA PHE A 24 13.82 5.85 -11.73
C PHE A 24 13.24 6.67 -10.57
N PRO A 25 14.05 6.97 -9.52
CA PRO A 25 13.55 7.51 -8.25
C PRO A 25 12.98 8.93 -8.35
N THR A 26 13.15 9.61 -9.49
CA THR A 26 12.64 10.96 -9.75
C THR A 26 11.37 10.97 -10.61
N VAL A 27 10.80 9.81 -10.94
CA VAL A 27 9.61 9.69 -11.79
C VAL A 27 8.43 9.20 -10.96
N GLU A 28 8.30 7.90 -10.74
CA GLU A 28 7.14 7.30 -10.07
C GLU A 28 6.92 7.80 -8.64
N PRO A 29 7.97 7.98 -7.80
CA PRO A 29 7.79 8.52 -6.45
C PRO A 29 7.21 9.94 -6.40
N ASN A 30 7.24 10.68 -7.51
CA ASN A 30 6.69 12.04 -7.61
C ASN A 30 5.23 12.07 -8.11
N PHE A 31 4.63 10.92 -8.42
CA PHE A 31 3.19 10.85 -8.73
C PHE A 31 2.35 11.04 -7.48
N PHE A 32 1.15 11.61 -7.63
CA PHE A 32 0.27 11.93 -6.51
C PHE A 32 -0.05 10.69 -5.65
N ALA A 33 -0.41 9.58 -6.30
CA ALA A 33 -0.75 8.32 -5.62
C ALA A 33 0.44 7.64 -4.91
N ASN A 34 1.67 8.09 -5.18
CA ASN A 34 2.90 7.58 -4.57
C ASN A 34 3.47 8.50 -3.47
N ASN A 35 2.72 9.53 -3.05
CA ASN A 35 3.20 10.51 -2.08
C ASN A 35 3.66 9.83 -0.77
N GLY A 36 4.92 10.05 -0.38
CA GLY A 36 5.57 9.44 0.79
C GLY A 36 6.33 8.14 0.51
N ILE A 37 6.28 7.58 -0.71
CA ILE A 37 7.05 6.37 -1.04
C ILE A 37 8.56 6.64 -1.13
N ASP A 38 8.95 7.90 -1.32
CA ASP A 38 10.33 8.35 -1.46
C ASP A 38 11.20 7.98 -0.25
N ASP A 39 10.66 7.99 0.97
CA ASP A 39 11.36 7.51 2.18
C ASP A 39 11.82 6.06 2.03
N SER A 40 10.93 5.17 1.57
CA SER A 40 11.24 3.75 1.37
C SER A 40 12.24 3.54 0.24
N VAL A 41 12.09 4.29 -0.86
CA VAL A 41 13.01 4.28 -2.00
C VAL A 41 14.42 4.70 -1.58
N ASN A 42 14.53 5.82 -0.87
CA ASN A 42 15.79 6.36 -0.37
C ASN A 42 16.46 5.42 0.64
N ASN A 43 15.68 4.68 1.44
CA ASN A 43 16.21 3.67 2.36
C ASN A 43 16.79 2.44 1.64
N LEU A 44 16.23 2.03 0.51
CA LEU A 44 16.65 0.83 -0.23
C LEU A 44 17.77 1.08 -1.24
N ILE A 45 17.86 2.28 -1.84
CA ILE A 45 18.92 2.62 -2.82
C ILE A 45 20.35 2.28 -2.33
N PRO A 46 20.75 2.60 -1.08
CA PRO A 46 22.08 2.23 -0.57
C PRO A 46 22.36 0.72 -0.58
N PHE A 47 21.32 -0.12 -0.45
CA PHE A 47 21.48 -1.57 -0.51
C PHE A 47 21.76 -2.08 -1.92
N LEU A 48 21.23 -1.43 -2.97
CA LEU A 48 21.60 -1.77 -4.36
C LEU A 48 23.09 -1.53 -4.61
N ALA A 49 23.61 -0.39 -4.14
CA ALA A 49 25.02 -0.07 -4.29
C ALA A 49 25.92 -1.06 -3.53
N LYS A 50 25.46 -1.54 -2.37
CA LYS A 50 26.19 -2.49 -1.53
C LYS A 50 26.09 -3.94 -2.01
N HIS A 51 25.01 -4.29 -2.71
CA HIS A 51 24.71 -5.66 -3.14
C HIS A 51 24.49 -5.73 -4.66
N PRO A 52 25.53 -5.46 -5.49
CA PRO A 52 25.39 -5.31 -6.94
C PRO A 52 24.98 -6.59 -7.69
N GLY A 53 24.99 -7.75 -7.03
CA GLY A 53 24.51 -9.02 -7.58
C GLY A 53 23.00 -9.24 -7.45
N ILE A 54 22.28 -8.33 -6.80
CA ILE A 54 20.83 -8.40 -6.60
C ILE A 54 20.18 -7.30 -7.43
N SER A 55 19.14 -7.63 -8.21
CA SER A 55 18.39 -6.64 -8.99
C SER A 55 17.52 -5.77 -8.09
N ALA A 56 17.11 -4.60 -8.59
CA ALA A 56 16.21 -3.70 -7.88
C ALA A 56 14.87 -4.38 -7.55
N GLY A 57 14.27 -5.08 -8.52
CA GLY A 57 13.03 -5.82 -8.29
C GLY A 57 13.18 -6.93 -7.24
N ASP A 58 14.28 -7.68 -7.24
CA ASP A 58 14.51 -8.70 -6.21
C ASP A 58 14.75 -8.06 -4.83
N LEU A 59 15.47 -6.94 -4.76
CA LEU A 59 15.70 -6.23 -3.50
C LEU A 59 14.38 -5.75 -2.89
N VAL A 60 13.50 -5.10 -3.66
CA VAL A 60 12.21 -4.60 -3.17
C VAL A 60 11.38 -5.74 -2.58
N GLN A 61 11.22 -6.83 -3.34
CA GLN A 61 10.40 -7.97 -2.90
C GLN A 61 11.02 -8.71 -1.71
N PHE A 62 12.34 -8.86 -1.67
CA PHE A 62 13.03 -9.49 -0.54
C PHE A 62 12.97 -8.61 0.72
N ALA A 63 13.15 -7.29 0.59
CA ALA A 63 13.04 -6.36 1.70
C ALA A 63 11.63 -6.37 2.32
N GLY A 64 10.58 -6.40 1.49
CA GLY A 64 9.20 -6.55 1.97
C GLY A 64 8.97 -7.88 2.70
N ALA A 65 9.46 -8.99 2.15
CA ALA A 65 9.37 -10.31 2.81
C ALA A 65 10.08 -10.30 4.17
N VAL A 66 11.29 -9.72 4.27
CA VAL A 66 12.03 -9.58 5.53
C VAL A 66 11.30 -8.66 6.50
N ALA A 67 10.73 -7.53 6.05
CA ALA A 67 9.98 -6.61 6.91
C ALA A 67 8.82 -7.32 7.61
N LEU A 68 8.03 -8.09 6.85
CA LEU A 68 6.90 -8.85 7.39
C LEU A 68 7.31 -9.90 8.42
N THR A 69 8.52 -10.48 8.35
CA THR A 69 8.97 -11.42 9.39
C THR A 69 9.07 -10.81 10.79
N ASN A 70 9.09 -9.48 10.90
CA ASN A 70 9.13 -8.76 12.17
C ASN A 70 7.73 -8.49 12.76
N CYS A 71 6.66 -8.79 12.02
CA CYS A 71 5.27 -8.58 12.44
C CYS A 71 4.71 -9.90 12.99
N PRO A 72 4.39 -10.00 14.30
CA PRO A 72 3.81 -11.22 14.85
C PRO A 72 2.51 -11.60 14.14
N GLY A 73 2.40 -12.86 13.70
CA GLY A 73 1.23 -13.36 12.94
C GLY A 73 1.42 -13.36 11.42
N ALA A 74 2.44 -12.67 10.89
CA ALA A 74 2.67 -12.60 9.45
C ALA A 74 3.13 -13.96 8.88
N PRO A 75 2.75 -14.28 7.64
CA PRO A 75 3.21 -15.49 6.96
C PRO A 75 4.68 -15.37 6.57
N GLN A 76 5.34 -16.52 6.42
CA GLN A 76 6.62 -16.59 5.71
C GLN A 76 6.35 -16.53 4.20
N ILE A 77 6.61 -15.37 3.60
CA ILE A 77 6.36 -15.11 2.18
C ILE A 77 7.28 -15.96 1.29
N GLU A 78 6.73 -16.53 0.22
CA GLU A 78 7.52 -17.14 -0.84
C GLU A 78 8.38 -16.08 -1.53
N PHE A 79 9.68 -16.33 -1.63
CA PHE A 79 10.60 -15.47 -2.36
C PHE A 79 11.24 -16.22 -3.51
N LEU A 80 10.87 -15.81 -4.73
CA LEU A 80 11.52 -16.20 -5.97
C LEU A 80 12.44 -15.06 -6.42
N ALA A 81 13.65 -15.39 -6.86
CA ALA A 81 14.67 -14.44 -7.32
C ALA A 81 14.94 -14.59 -8.82
N GLY A 82 15.62 -13.60 -9.41
CA GLY A 82 16.02 -13.57 -10.81
C GLY A 82 15.29 -12.53 -11.66
N ARG A 83 14.64 -11.53 -11.04
CA ARG A 83 14.02 -10.43 -11.80
C ARG A 83 15.09 -9.63 -12.56
N PRO A 84 14.87 -9.28 -13.83
CA PRO A 84 15.70 -8.28 -14.49
C PRO A 84 15.43 -6.89 -13.90
N ASN A 85 16.41 -5.98 -14.03
CA ASN A 85 16.20 -4.57 -13.70
C ASN A 85 15.26 -3.91 -14.73
N ALA A 86 14.37 -3.04 -14.25
CA ALA A 86 13.53 -2.20 -15.09
C ALA A 86 14.33 -1.39 -16.13
N THR A 87 13.77 -1.22 -17.32
CA THR A 87 14.37 -0.41 -18.41
C THR A 87 13.66 0.92 -18.63
N ALA A 88 12.50 1.13 -18.01
CA ALA A 88 11.71 2.35 -18.06
C ALA A 88 10.89 2.50 -16.76
N PRO A 89 10.53 3.72 -16.35
CA PRO A 89 9.55 3.93 -15.28
C PRO A 89 8.15 3.54 -15.74
N ALA A 90 7.27 3.23 -14.80
CA ALA A 90 5.84 3.07 -15.08
C ALA A 90 5.17 4.44 -15.35
N VAL A 91 4.02 4.39 -16.02
CA VAL A 91 3.14 5.55 -16.22
C VAL A 91 2.33 5.83 -14.96
N ASP A 92 1.85 7.07 -14.83
CA ASP A 92 0.95 7.47 -13.74
C ASP A 92 -0.46 6.85 -13.91
N GLY A 93 -1.24 6.82 -12.83
CA GLY A 93 -2.61 6.28 -12.81
C GLY A 93 -2.70 4.76 -12.66
N LEU A 94 -1.59 4.11 -12.28
CA LEU A 94 -1.54 2.66 -12.06
C LEU A 94 -1.62 2.25 -10.57
N ILE A 95 -1.67 3.20 -9.65
CA ILE A 95 -1.74 2.92 -8.21
C ILE A 95 -3.18 3.15 -7.74
N PRO A 96 -3.85 2.17 -7.11
CA PRO A 96 -5.15 2.41 -6.48
C PRO A 96 -5.04 3.51 -5.41
N GLU A 97 -6.01 4.41 -5.38
CA GLU A 97 -6.07 5.53 -4.44
C GLU A 97 -7.20 5.34 -3.41
N PRO A 98 -7.09 5.92 -2.20
CA PRO A 98 -8.06 5.68 -1.13
C PRO A 98 -9.46 6.25 -1.41
N GLN A 99 -9.61 7.15 -2.38
CA GLN A 99 -10.89 7.69 -2.84
C GLN A 99 -11.56 6.89 -3.97
N ASP A 100 -10.87 5.88 -4.51
CA ASP A 100 -11.36 5.13 -5.67
C ASP A 100 -12.61 4.31 -5.32
N SER A 101 -13.47 4.12 -6.33
CA SER A 101 -14.62 3.24 -6.16
C SER A 101 -14.20 1.77 -6.10
N VAL A 102 -15.05 0.91 -5.52
CA VAL A 102 -14.81 -0.55 -5.53
C VAL A 102 -14.71 -1.08 -6.96
N ASP A 103 -15.46 -0.51 -7.92
CA ASP A 103 -15.36 -0.88 -9.34
C ASP A 103 -13.96 -0.58 -9.89
N ASP A 104 -13.44 0.63 -9.63
CA ASP A 104 -12.14 1.06 -10.13
C ASP A 104 -11.01 0.24 -9.49
N ILE A 105 -11.06 -0.01 -8.18
CA ILE A 105 -10.07 -0.83 -7.47
C ILE A 105 -10.05 -2.25 -8.03
N LEU A 106 -11.22 -2.91 -8.12
CA LEU A 106 -11.28 -4.28 -8.63
C LEU A 106 -10.86 -4.36 -10.10
N ALA A 107 -11.23 -3.38 -10.92
CA ALA A 107 -10.79 -3.32 -12.32
C ALA A 107 -9.27 -3.09 -12.44
N ARG A 108 -8.69 -2.21 -11.63
CA ARG A 108 -7.25 -1.93 -11.59
C ARG A 108 -6.47 -3.17 -11.21
N MET A 109 -6.91 -3.87 -10.17
CA MET A 109 -6.27 -5.11 -9.70
C MET A 109 -6.42 -6.25 -10.74
N ALA A 110 -7.59 -6.38 -11.36
CA ALA A 110 -7.80 -7.34 -12.44
C ALA A 110 -6.90 -7.05 -13.67
N ASP A 111 -6.77 -5.78 -14.08
CA ASP A 111 -5.90 -5.39 -15.19
C ASP A 111 -4.40 -5.56 -14.89
N ALA A 112 -3.98 -5.42 -13.63
CA ALA A 112 -2.57 -5.58 -13.24
C ALA A 112 -2.12 -7.04 -13.31
N GLY A 113 -2.92 -7.96 -12.73
CA GLY A 113 -2.50 -9.34 -12.49
C GLY A 113 -3.61 -10.37 -12.53
N ASN A 114 -4.79 -10.02 -13.04
CA ASN A 114 -6.00 -10.86 -13.00
C ASN A 114 -6.38 -11.27 -11.56
N PHE A 115 -6.16 -10.38 -10.60
CA PHE A 115 -6.53 -10.61 -9.20
C PHE A 115 -8.06 -10.65 -9.06
N SER A 116 -8.54 -11.68 -8.38
CA SER A 116 -9.94 -11.81 -7.96
C SER A 116 -10.24 -10.89 -6.77
N PRO A 117 -11.52 -10.54 -6.52
CA PRO A 117 -11.89 -9.77 -5.33
C PRO A 117 -11.39 -10.39 -4.02
N PHE A 118 -11.37 -11.72 -3.92
CA PHE A 118 -10.81 -12.43 -2.76
C PHE A 118 -9.30 -12.13 -2.57
N GLU A 119 -8.52 -12.14 -3.64
CA GLU A 119 -7.09 -11.82 -3.57
C GLU A 119 -6.86 -10.35 -3.25
N VAL A 120 -7.70 -9.44 -3.76
CA VAL A 120 -7.64 -8.02 -3.41
C VAL A 120 -7.85 -7.81 -1.90
N ILE A 121 -8.90 -8.40 -1.32
CA ILE A 121 -9.16 -8.32 0.13
C ILE A 121 -8.05 -9.01 0.93
N SER A 122 -7.50 -10.12 0.43
CA SER A 122 -6.38 -10.80 1.09
C SER A 122 -5.12 -9.92 1.16
N LEU A 123 -4.83 -9.16 0.10
CA LEU A 123 -3.68 -8.23 0.07
C LEU A 123 -3.86 -7.04 1.02
N LEU A 124 -5.11 -6.62 1.27
CA LEU A 124 -5.42 -5.58 2.26
C LEU A 124 -5.21 -6.01 3.71
N ALA A 125 -4.90 -7.28 4.00
CA ALA A 125 -4.38 -7.67 5.31
C ALA A 125 -3.10 -6.90 5.69
N SER A 126 -2.36 -6.40 4.69
CA SER A 126 -1.24 -5.47 4.92
C SER A 126 -1.63 -4.21 5.70
N HIS A 127 -2.89 -3.78 5.63
CA HIS A 127 -3.38 -2.65 6.42
C HIS A 127 -3.43 -2.93 7.93
N SER A 128 -3.32 -4.19 8.37
CA SER A 128 -3.16 -4.53 9.79
C SER A 128 -1.81 -4.09 10.38
N VAL A 129 -0.82 -3.81 9.52
CA VAL A 129 0.50 -3.31 9.93
C VAL A 129 0.87 -2.02 9.20
N ALA A 130 -0.13 -1.14 9.03
CA ALA A 130 0.01 0.10 8.25
C ALA A 130 -0.50 1.34 8.98
N ARG A 131 -0.01 2.49 8.52
CA ARG A 131 -0.34 3.83 9.01
C ARG A 131 -0.32 4.82 7.83
N ALA A 132 -0.98 5.97 7.99
CA ALA A 132 -0.98 7.07 7.02
C ALA A 132 -0.26 8.32 7.55
N ASP A 133 0.59 8.90 6.69
CA ASP A 133 1.31 10.15 6.96
C ASP A 133 0.90 11.30 6.03
N LYS A 134 0.14 11.01 4.95
CA LYS A 134 -0.12 11.95 3.84
C LYS A 134 -1.60 12.17 3.52
N VAL A 135 -2.51 11.39 4.14
CA VAL A 135 -3.96 11.55 3.95
C VAL A 135 -4.45 12.82 4.65
N ASP A 136 -4.09 12.97 5.92
CA ASP A 136 -4.24 14.22 6.67
C ASP A 136 -2.84 14.82 6.89
N LEU A 137 -2.62 16.06 6.45
CA LEU A 137 -1.31 16.73 6.54
C LEU A 137 -1.02 17.37 7.91
N THR A 138 -1.96 17.28 8.85
CA THR A 138 -1.85 17.85 10.21
C THR A 138 -1.42 16.84 11.26
N ILE A 139 -1.46 15.55 10.94
CA ILE A 139 -1.06 14.42 11.78
C ILE A 139 -0.16 13.46 10.98
N ASP A 140 0.63 12.67 11.68
CA ASP A 140 1.44 11.59 11.10
C ASP A 140 1.12 10.26 11.78
N ALA A 141 1.55 9.17 11.15
CA ALA A 141 1.49 7.82 11.69
C ALA A 141 0.09 7.40 12.19
N ALA A 142 -0.98 7.87 11.55
CA ALA A 142 -2.35 7.49 11.91
C ALA A 142 -2.60 6.02 11.51
N PRO A 143 -2.79 5.08 12.45
CA PRO A 143 -2.88 3.66 12.12
C PRO A 143 -4.23 3.30 11.51
N PHE A 144 -4.27 2.21 10.73
CA PHE A 144 -5.53 1.70 10.15
C PHE A 144 -6.25 0.70 11.05
N ASP A 145 -5.58 0.20 12.09
CA ASP A 145 -6.18 -0.53 13.19
C ASP A 145 -5.51 -0.19 14.53
N SER A 146 -6.03 -0.75 15.63
CA SER A 146 -5.51 -0.51 16.98
C SER A 146 -4.18 -1.23 17.29
N THR A 147 -3.67 -2.05 16.37
CA THR A 147 -2.52 -2.95 16.57
C THR A 147 -1.52 -2.88 15.40
N PRO A 148 -1.04 -1.70 14.96
CA PRO A 148 -0.30 -1.50 13.70
C PRO A 148 1.09 -2.15 13.63
N PHE A 149 1.48 -2.88 14.67
CA PHE A 149 2.74 -3.63 14.76
C PHE A 149 2.51 -5.15 14.86
N THR A 150 1.27 -5.61 14.77
CA THR A 150 0.85 -7.01 14.82
C THR A 150 0.08 -7.34 13.54
N PHE A 151 0.45 -8.42 12.85
CA PHE A 151 -0.26 -8.87 11.66
C PHE A 151 -1.40 -9.79 12.09
N ASP A 152 -2.49 -9.19 12.54
CA ASP A 152 -3.69 -9.90 12.98
C ASP A 152 -4.91 -9.55 12.09
N THR A 153 -6.11 -9.63 12.63
CA THR A 153 -7.35 -9.37 11.88
C THR A 153 -8.10 -8.14 12.38
N GLN A 154 -7.48 -7.29 13.20
CA GLN A 154 -8.14 -6.14 13.81
C GLN A 154 -8.64 -5.15 12.76
N VAL A 155 -7.85 -4.84 11.72
CA VAL A 155 -8.30 -3.98 10.62
C VAL A 155 -9.64 -4.42 10.00
N PHE A 156 -9.86 -5.72 9.80
CA PHE A 156 -11.11 -6.24 9.23
C PHE A 156 -12.29 -6.07 10.19
N LEU A 157 -12.07 -6.19 11.50
CA LEU A 157 -13.08 -5.94 12.53
C LEU A 157 -13.38 -4.45 12.66
N GLU A 158 -12.35 -3.62 12.75
CA GLU A 158 -12.43 -2.21 13.12
C GLU A 158 -13.04 -1.37 12.00
N VAL A 159 -12.76 -1.70 10.72
CA VAL A 159 -13.40 -1.06 9.56
C VAL A 159 -14.93 -1.29 9.52
N LEU A 160 -15.43 -2.37 10.13
CA LEU A 160 -16.87 -2.64 10.24
C LEU A 160 -17.57 -1.81 11.33
N LEU A 161 -16.81 -1.27 12.29
CA LEU A 161 -17.36 -0.46 13.39
C LEU A 161 -17.96 0.86 12.86
N LYS A 162 -18.91 1.41 13.62
CA LYS A 162 -19.47 2.73 13.32
C LYS A 162 -18.40 3.81 13.54
N GLY A 163 -18.13 4.62 12.53
CA GLY A 163 -17.28 5.79 12.66
C GLY A 163 -17.90 6.84 13.59
N VAL A 164 -17.08 7.44 14.46
CA VAL A 164 -17.50 8.41 15.49
C VAL A 164 -16.77 9.75 15.39
N GLY A 165 -15.68 9.85 14.61
CA GLY A 165 -14.94 11.09 14.39
C GLY A 165 -13.76 10.91 13.42
N PHE A 166 -12.86 11.89 13.37
CA PHE A 166 -11.61 11.86 12.60
C PHE A 166 -10.43 12.04 13.56
N PRO A 167 -9.29 11.34 13.38
CA PRO A 167 -8.11 11.49 14.24
C PRO A 167 -7.42 12.85 14.10
N GLY A 168 -7.65 13.53 12.97
CA GLY A 168 -7.18 14.87 12.66
C GLY A 168 -8.32 15.79 12.21
N THR A 169 -8.17 16.39 11.05
CA THR A 169 -9.16 17.26 10.41
C THR A 169 -10.19 16.46 9.61
N PRO A 170 -11.46 16.94 9.49
CA PRO A 170 -12.43 16.31 8.62
C PRO A 170 -12.25 16.72 7.16
N ASN A 171 -12.84 15.95 6.24
CA ASN A 171 -12.90 16.22 4.79
C ASN A 171 -11.57 16.05 4.02
N ASN A 172 -10.64 15.24 4.50
CA ASN A 172 -9.50 14.81 3.69
C ASN A 172 -9.97 13.87 2.56
N LEU A 173 -9.32 13.96 1.40
CA LEU A 173 -9.64 13.11 0.26
C LEU A 173 -9.31 11.64 0.59
N GLY A 174 -10.27 10.75 0.36
CA GLY A 174 -10.09 9.32 0.63
C GLY A 174 -10.19 8.92 2.11
N GLU A 175 -10.64 9.81 3.00
CA GLU A 175 -10.84 9.52 4.42
C GLU A 175 -12.34 9.52 4.80
N VAL A 176 -12.73 8.61 5.70
CA VAL A 176 -14.05 8.57 6.33
C VAL A 176 -13.92 8.50 7.86
N MET A 177 -15.03 8.72 8.57
CA MET A 177 -15.00 8.68 10.04
C MET A 177 -14.47 7.35 10.57
N SER A 178 -13.48 7.46 11.45
CA SER A 178 -12.85 6.39 12.21
C SER A 178 -13.68 6.03 13.46
N PRO A 179 -13.66 4.76 13.90
CA PRO A 179 -14.29 4.30 15.14
C PRO A 179 -13.44 4.61 16.38
N LEU A 180 -12.12 4.78 16.24
CA LEU A 180 -11.16 5.03 17.33
C LEU A 180 -10.32 6.31 17.08
N PRO A 181 -10.92 7.50 16.90
CA PRO A 181 -10.22 8.70 16.45
C PRO A 181 -9.45 9.44 17.56
N THR A 182 -9.29 8.88 18.76
CA THR A 182 -8.73 9.66 19.88
C THR A 182 -7.21 9.74 19.79
N THR A 183 -6.68 10.94 19.57
CA THR A 183 -5.25 11.23 19.56
C THR A 183 -4.76 11.70 20.93
N SER A 184 -3.60 11.21 21.39
CA SER A 184 -2.95 11.65 22.63
C SER A 184 -1.44 11.86 22.45
N GLY A 185 -0.99 13.12 22.42
CA GLY A 185 0.42 13.42 22.18
C GLY A 185 0.85 12.93 20.80
N ASN A 186 1.80 11.99 20.76
CA ASN A 186 2.27 11.37 19.52
C ASN A 186 1.53 10.06 19.18
N ASP A 187 0.58 9.63 20.03
CA ASP A 187 -0.24 8.46 19.77
C ASP A 187 -1.46 8.91 18.96
N THR A 188 -1.28 8.99 17.64
CA THR A 188 -2.31 9.37 16.68
C THR A 188 -3.46 8.37 16.67
N GLY A 189 -4.70 8.86 16.70
CA GLY A 189 -5.90 8.02 16.62
C GLY A 189 -6.01 7.29 15.28
N GLU A 190 -6.82 6.23 15.25
CA GLU A 190 -7.06 5.42 14.05
C GLU A 190 -7.62 6.29 12.91
N LEU A 191 -7.13 6.10 11.69
CA LEU A 191 -7.66 6.68 10.45
C LEU A 191 -8.34 5.59 9.63
N ARG A 192 -9.48 5.91 9.01
CA ARG A 192 -10.18 4.97 8.12
C ARG A 192 -10.20 5.48 6.69
N LEU A 193 -9.64 4.70 5.78
CA LEU A 193 -9.70 4.96 4.34
C LEU A 193 -11.11 4.72 3.80
N GLN A 194 -11.52 5.53 2.82
CA GLN A 194 -12.80 5.39 2.13
C GLN A 194 -12.85 4.07 1.35
N SER A 195 -11.76 3.68 0.69
CA SER A 195 -11.62 2.42 -0.05
C SER A 195 -11.87 1.20 0.83
N ASP A 196 -11.19 1.12 1.99
CA ASP A 196 -11.36 0.02 2.96
C ASP A 196 -12.80 -0.04 3.48
N PHE A 197 -13.37 1.12 3.83
CA PHE A 197 -14.76 1.22 4.27
C PHE A 197 -15.76 0.72 3.22
N ALA A 198 -15.52 1.06 1.95
CA ALA A 198 -16.37 0.69 0.83
C ALA A 198 -16.25 -0.80 0.51
N LEU A 199 -15.03 -1.34 0.44
CA LEU A 199 -14.77 -2.76 0.22
C LEU A 199 -15.38 -3.65 1.30
N ALA A 200 -15.34 -3.22 2.57
CA ALA A 200 -15.96 -3.96 3.67
C ALA A 200 -17.50 -4.01 3.62
N ARG A 201 -18.15 -3.31 2.69
CA ARG A 201 -19.62 -3.18 2.59
C ARG A 201 -20.17 -3.48 1.20
N ASP A 202 -19.32 -3.60 0.18
CA ASP A 202 -19.74 -3.98 -1.16
C ASP A 202 -20.05 -5.48 -1.23
N SER A 203 -21.16 -5.84 -1.88
CA SER A 203 -21.64 -7.23 -2.00
C SER A 203 -20.63 -8.22 -2.61
N ARG A 204 -19.61 -7.74 -3.31
CA ARG A 204 -18.55 -8.57 -3.92
C ARG A 204 -17.42 -8.91 -2.96
N THR A 205 -17.30 -8.18 -1.85
CA THR A 205 -16.14 -8.19 -0.96
C THR A 205 -16.47 -8.19 0.54
N ALA A 206 -17.74 -8.00 0.91
CA ALA A 206 -18.24 -8.02 2.30
C ALA A 206 -18.41 -9.44 2.90
#